data_AF-A0A924Z1K3-F1
#
_entry.id   AF-A0A924Z1K3-F1
#
_cell.length_a   1.000
_cell.length_b   1.000
_cell.length_c   1.000
_cell.angle_alpha   90.00
_cell.angle_beta   90.00
_cell.angle_gamma   90.00
#
_symmetry.space_group_name_H-M   'P 1'
#
loop_
_entity.id
_entity.type
_entity.pdbx_description
1 polymer ?
#
loop_
_entity_poly.entity_id
_entity_poly.type
_entity_poly.pdbx_seq_one_letter_code
_entity_poly.pdbx_strand_id
1 'polypeptide(L)'
;GGPQPEILRLFGRLSQADQEAVFNPGNGRRIVLATNVAETSLTVPGIRYVVDSGVARDKRYSYRTKVEQLQVEAISQAAANQRAGRCGRVANGICIRPYDEKDFTARPPFTDPEILRSSLAGVILRMKSLRLGTVEAFPFLEAPRAKAIADGYELLGELGAVDDDNELTPIGQELSRLPLDPRVGRMILEARNREALSEVLIIASALSVQDVRDRPMDVAQAADEKHKKFDDEKSEFMGYLKLWAWIEEGRGVHGQPIAGAGAGVAATPRIDSHKLSNRQQEQRLRESFVNPRRVREWRDIHAQLHTVVAEHGWRLNTSPATYEQLHLAMLAGLLGNVGCKSEDDEWFLGARGIKFWRHPGAHLSKKPGRWLIAAELVDTTRLYGRGLAGIDPQWIPGVAGHLLKTQLLEPHWEKKAAEVIALQRATLYGIVVYATRRVNFGNVDPKAAREIFIRQALVEDDWDSKLPFIGHNRQLLAQVEELEHKSRRQDVLVDDALIYAFYDQQLPANVHSGASLERWSRDEVKRQPRLLQLTRDELMRHEAAGITGSAFP
;
A
#
# COMPACT_ATOMS: atom_id res chain seq x y z
N GLY A 1 -44.08 -6.71 -40.83
CA GLY A 1 -42.73 -7.21 -41.15
C GLY A 1 -41.94 -6.16 -41.88
N GLY A 2 -41.43 -5.15 -41.16
CA GLY A 2 -40.45 -4.22 -41.72
C GLY A 2 -39.03 -4.78 -41.58
N PRO A 3 -38.02 -4.15 -42.22
CA PRO A 3 -36.62 -4.52 -42.04
C PRO A 3 -36.26 -4.49 -40.55
N GLN A 4 -35.49 -5.48 -40.09
CA GLN A 4 -35.04 -5.52 -38.71
C GLN A 4 -34.19 -4.28 -38.38
N PRO A 5 -34.35 -3.70 -37.19
CA PRO A 5 -33.54 -2.57 -36.79
C PRO A 5 -32.08 -3.00 -36.61
N GLU A 6 -31.16 -2.15 -37.04
CA GLU A 6 -29.74 -2.31 -36.74
C GLU A 6 -29.48 -1.87 -35.29
N ILE A 7 -28.87 -2.73 -34.49
CA ILE A 7 -28.57 -2.47 -33.08
C ILE A 7 -27.08 -2.20 -32.93
N LEU A 8 -26.74 -1.00 -32.48
CA LEU A 8 -25.37 -0.54 -32.28
C LEU A 8 -25.13 -0.25 -30.79
N ARG A 9 -23.88 -0.42 -30.35
CA ARG A 9 -23.44 -0.18 -28.98
C ARG A 9 -22.57 1.08 -28.97
N LEU A 10 -22.66 1.91 -27.93
CA LEU A 10 -21.79 3.08 -27.75
C LEU A 10 -21.38 3.29 -26.29
N PHE A 11 -20.15 2.91 -25.94
CA PHE A 11 -19.56 3.14 -24.63
C PHE A 11 -18.04 3.27 -24.73
N GLY A 12 -17.39 3.91 -23.75
CA GLY A 12 -15.99 4.34 -23.87
C GLY A 12 -14.96 3.24 -24.14
N ARG A 13 -15.24 1.99 -23.75
CA ARG A 13 -14.32 0.85 -23.97
C ARG A 13 -14.44 0.18 -25.34
N LEU A 14 -15.42 0.56 -26.16
CA LEU A 14 -15.58 -0.03 -27.50
C LEU A 14 -14.36 0.22 -28.38
N SER A 15 -14.15 -0.70 -29.34
CA SER A 15 -13.15 -0.49 -30.38
C SER A 15 -13.52 0.76 -31.20
N GLN A 16 -12.51 1.37 -31.81
CA GLN A 16 -12.73 2.56 -32.64
C GLN A 16 -13.71 2.27 -33.80
N ALA A 17 -13.57 1.12 -34.45
CA ALA A 17 -14.43 0.74 -35.56
C ALA A 17 -15.90 0.64 -35.12
N ASP A 18 -16.16 0.09 -33.93
CA ASP A 18 -17.50 0.00 -33.36
C ASP A 18 -18.07 1.37 -32.97
N GLN A 19 -17.24 2.27 -32.45
CA GLN A 19 -17.67 3.64 -32.14
C GLN A 19 -17.96 4.43 -33.43
N GLU A 20 -17.13 4.29 -34.46
CA GLU A 20 -17.30 4.94 -35.76
C GLU A 20 -18.53 4.44 -36.51
N ALA A 21 -18.90 3.15 -36.36
CA ALA A 21 -20.09 2.58 -36.96
C ALA A 21 -21.38 3.35 -36.60
N VAL A 22 -21.44 3.94 -35.40
CA VAL A 22 -22.60 4.73 -34.94
C VAL A 22 -22.80 6.01 -35.77
N PHE A 23 -21.73 6.56 -36.35
CA PHE A 23 -21.79 7.79 -37.14
C PHE A 23 -22.13 7.56 -38.61
N ASN A 24 -21.94 6.34 -39.12
CA ASN A 24 -22.21 6.01 -40.51
C ASN A 24 -23.73 5.87 -40.74
N PRO A 25 -24.37 6.74 -41.54
CA PRO A 25 -25.80 6.68 -41.75
C PRO A 25 -26.18 5.43 -42.57
N GLY A 26 -27.03 4.57 -42.02
CA GLY A 26 -27.67 3.47 -42.73
C GLY A 26 -29.06 3.84 -43.27
N ASN A 27 -29.59 3.04 -44.19
CA ASN A 27 -30.91 3.25 -44.81
C ASN A 27 -32.09 2.72 -43.95
N GLY A 28 -31.82 2.11 -42.80
CA GLY A 28 -32.81 1.46 -41.92
C GLY A 28 -33.01 2.14 -40.56
N ARG A 29 -33.97 1.62 -39.78
CA ARG A 29 -34.14 2.01 -38.38
C ARG A 29 -32.93 1.54 -37.56
N ARG A 30 -32.32 2.45 -36.81
CA ARG A 30 -31.16 2.17 -35.94
C ARG A 30 -31.53 2.36 -34.47
N ILE A 31 -31.00 1.50 -33.62
CA ILE A 31 -31.13 1.56 -32.17
C ILE A 31 -29.72 1.60 -31.61
N VAL A 32 -29.34 2.73 -31.00
CA VAL A 32 -28.02 2.90 -30.38
C VAL A 32 -28.17 2.75 -28.87
N LEU A 33 -27.55 1.73 -28.30
CA LEU A 33 -27.47 1.51 -26.87
C LEU A 33 -26.22 2.20 -26.33
N ALA A 34 -26.40 3.36 -25.68
CA ALA A 34 -25.31 4.24 -25.29
C ALA A 34 -25.21 4.47 -23.77
N THR A 35 -23.99 4.73 -23.28
CA THR A 35 -23.77 5.33 -21.95
C THR A 35 -23.83 6.87 -22.03
N ASN A 36 -23.47 7.54 -20.94
CA ASN A 36 -23.28 9.00 -20.87
C ASN A 36 -22.31 9.58 -21.93
N VAL A 37 -21.56 8.77 -22.67
CA VAL A 37 -20.75 9.22 -23.81
C VAL A 37 -21.60 9.93 -24.89
N ALA A 38 -22.86 9.50 -25.09
CA ALA A 38 -23.79 10.15 -26.01
C ALA A 38 -24.39 11.46 -25.45
N GLU A 39 -24.30 11.66 -24.13
CA GLU A 39 -24.92 12.79 -23.42
C GLU A 39 -24.14 14.08 -23.57
N THR A 40 -22.81 14.04 -23.70
CA THR A 40 -21.93 15.21 -23.77
C THR A 40 -21.03 15.14 -25.00
N SER A 41 -20.13 14.16 -25.04
CA SER A 41 -18.94 14.13 -25.89
C SER A 41 -19.19 13.83 -27.37
N LEU A 42 -20.26 13.11 -27.71
CA LEU A 42 -20.54 12.68 -29.08
C LEU A 42 -21.92 13.13 -29.57
N THR A 43 -21.99 13.46 -30.86
CA THR A 43 -23.22 13.89 -31.53
C THR A 43 -23.61 12.86 -32.58
N VAL A 44 -24.41 11.87 -32.20
CA VAL A 44 -24.87 10.85 -33.15
C VAL A 44 -25.87 11.49 -34.12
N PRO A 45 -25.64 11.44 -35.44
CA PRO A 45 -26.55 12.04 -36.41
C PRO A 45 -27.85 11.24 -36.55
N GLY A 46 -28.96 11.95 -36.80
CA GLY A 46 -30.25 11.33 -37.12
C GLY A 46 -31.02 10.74 -35.94
N ILE A 47 -30.65 11.07 -34.70
CA ILE A 47 -31.41 10.68 -33.51
C ILE A 47 -32.72 11.49 -33.45
N ARG A 48 -33.85 10.78 -33.54
CA ARG A 48 -35.20 11.36 -33.39
C ARG A 48 -35.94 10.88 -32.14
N TYR A 49 -35.48 9.78 -31.57
CA TYR A 49 -36.08 9.16 -30.38
C TYR A 49 -34.98 8.91 -29.36
N VAL A 50 -35.19 9.34 -28.12
CA VAL A 50 -34.32 9.02 -26.99
C VAL A 50 -35.15 8.26 -25.96
N VAL A 51 -34.66 7.10 -25.54
CA VAL A 51 -35.18 6.42 -24.34
C VAL A 51 -34.16 6.65 -23.24
N ASP A 52 -34.50 7.48 -22.26
CA ASP A 52 -33.61 7.83 -21.16
C ASP A 52 -33.91 6.92 -19.97
N SER A 53 -32.96 6.05 -19.58
CA SER A 53 -33.12 5.16 -18.44
C SER A 53 -33.26 5.88 -17.10
N GLY A 54 -32.90 7.18 -17.03
CA GLY A 54 -32.94 7.96 -15.81
C GLY A 54 -31.82 7.64 -14.82
N VAL A 55 -30.89 6.76 -15.16
CA VAL A 55 -29.75 6.40 -14.32
C VAL A 55 -28.43 6.57 -15.06
N ALA A 56 -27.36 6.81 -14.30
CA ALA A 56 -25.98 6.81 -14.77
C ALA A 56 -25.12 5.99 -13.82
N ARG A 57 -23.96 5.56 -14.31
CA ARG A 57 -22.93 4.98 -13.47
C ARG A 57 -21.85 6.02 -13.27
N ASP A 58 -21.77 6.54 -12.05
CA ASP A 58 -20.88 7.63 -11.70
C ASP A 58 -19.77 7.15 -10.77
N LYS A 59 -18.61 7.80 -10.91
CA LYS A 59 -17.43 7.53 -10.10
C LYS A 59 -17.55 8.35 -8.81
N ARG A 60 -17.55 7.66 -7.67
CA ARG A 60 -17.63 8.24 -6.33
C ARG A 60 -16.43 7.82 -5.51
N TYR A 61 -15.83 8.76 -4.79
CA TYR A 61 -14.74 8.47 -3.86
C TYR A 61 -15.26 8.33 -2.43
N SER A 62 -14.95 7.21 -1.79
CA SER A 62 -15.24 6.99 -0.37
C SER A 62 -14.02 7.37 0.46
N TYR A 63 -14.09 8.50 1.17
CA TYR A 63 -13.04 8.95 2.09
C TYR A 63 -12.85 8.02 3.30
N ARG A 64 -13.87 7.25 3.70
CA ARG A 64 -13.74 6.30 4.82
C ARG A 64 -12.83 5.12 4.47
N THR A 65 -13.01 4.58 3.26
CA THR A 65 -12.26 3.40 2.79
C THR A 65 -11.08 3.79 1.89
N LYS A 66 -11.03 5.05 1.43
CA LYS A 66 -10.11 5.61 0.43
C LYS A 66 -10.15 4.86 -0.91
N VAL A 67 -11.35 4.46 -1.32
CA VAL A 67 -11.61 3.59 -2.48
C VAL A 67 -12.51 4.30 -3.48
N GLU A 68 -12.28 4.04 -4.76
CA GLU A 68 -13.15 4.47 -5.85
C GLU A 68 -14.30 3.47 -6.03
N GLN A 69 -15.52 4.00 -6.11
CA GLN A 69 -16.75 3.24 -6.26
C GLN A 69 -17.43 3.62 -7.57
N LEU A 70 -17.96 2.63 -8.27
CA LEU A 70 -18.76 2.83 -9.46
C LEU A 70 -20.23 2.54 -9.13
N GLN A 71 -20.95 3.58 -8.71
CA GLN A 71 -22.33 3.45 -8.27
C GLN A 71 -23.30 3.75 -9.41
N VAL A 72 -24.41 3.02 -9.46
CA VAL A 72 -25.52 3.34 -10.36
C VAL A 72 -26.51 4.21 -9.58
N GLU A 73 -26.71 5.44 -10.02
CA GLU A 73 -27.55 6.43 -9.35
C GLU A 73 -28.50 7.14 -10.33
N ALA A 74 -29.54 7.78 -9.78
CA ALA A 74 -30.46 8.58 -10.57
C ALA A 74 -29.76 9.84 -11.10
N ILE A 75 -29.97 10.17 -12.36
CA ILE A 75 -29.39 11.37 -12.97
C ILE A 75 -30.10 12.63 -12.48
N SER A 76 -29.38 13.76 -12.52
CA SER A 76 -29.94 15.09 -12.26
C SER A 76 -30.95 15.51 -13.33
N GLN A 77 -31.77 16.52 -13.00
CA GLN A 77 -32.70 17.11 -13.97
C GLN A 77 -31.95 17.68 -15.19
N ALA A 78 -30.82 18.36 -14.96
CA ALA A 78 -29.98 18.89 -16.03
C ALA A 78 -29.48 17.78 -16.98
N ALA A 79 -28.99 16.66 -16.46
CA ALA A 79 -28.54 15.52 -17.26
C ALA A 79 -29.70 14.89 -18.05
N ALA A 80 -30.86 14.68 -17.42
CA ALA A 80 -32.06 14.18 -18.09
C ALA A 80 -32.54 15.12 -19.22
N ASN A 81 -32.43 16.43 -19.02
CA ASN A 81 -32.76 17.44 -20.02
C ASN A 81 -31.72 17.47 -21.15
N GLN A 82 -30.44 17.30 -20.84
CA GLN A 82 -29.38 17.17 -21.85
C GLN A 82 -29.57 15.93 -22.72
N ARG A 83 -29.96 14.79 -22.12
CA ARG A 83 -30.33 13.56 -22.85
C ARG A 83 -31.54 13.78 -23.76
N ALA A 84 -32.61 14.42 -23.26
CA ALA A 84 -33.77 14.78 -24.07
C ALA A 84 -33.38 15.70 -25.24
N GLY A 85 -32.47 16.65 -25.03
CA GLY A 85 -31.95 17.52 -26.09
C GLY A 85 -31.23 16.79 -27.24
N ARG A 86 -30.88 15.51 -27.08
CA ARG A 86 -30.21 14.71 -28.14
C ARG A 86 -31.16 14.31 -29.28
N CYS A 87 -32.47 14.22 -29.05
CA CYS A 87 -33.43 13.93 -30.13
C CYS A 87 -33.94 15.16 -30.89
N GLY A 88 -33.67 16.39 -30.42
CA GLY A 88 -34.23 17.63 -30.97
C GLY A 88 -33.30 18.42 -31.90
N ARG A 89 -32.21 17.83 -32.41
CA ARG A 89 -31.14 18.59 -33.09
C ARG A 89 -31.37 18.87 -34.57
N VAL A 90 -32.09 17.98 -35.26
CA VAL A 90 -32.29 18.07 -36.73
C VAL A 90 -33.77 18.21 -37.06
N ALA A 91 -34.66 17.72 -36.20
CA ALA A 91 -36.10 17.81 -36.34
C ALA A 91 -36.74 17.64 -34.95
N ASN A 92 -38.07 17.81 -34.87
CA ASN A 92 -38.84 17.45 -33.68
C ASN A 92 -38.58 15.99 -33.31
N GLY A 93 -38.13 15.78 -32.08
CA GLY A 93 -37.83 14.46 -31.53
C GLY A 93 -38.66 14.15 -30.29
N ILE A 94 -38.73 12.86 -29.93
CA ILE A 94 -39.48 12.37 -28.78
C ILE A 94 -38.49 11.78 -27.78
N CYS A 95 -38.53 12.27 -26.54
CA CYS A 95 -37.82 11.66 -25.41
C CYS A 95 -38.82 10.89 -24.55
N ILE A 96 -38.52 9.62 -24.28
CA ILE A 96 -39.32 8.72 -23.46
C ILE A 96 -38.52 8.44 -22.17
N ARG A 97 -39.14 8.71 -21.03
CA ARG A 97 -38.58 8.48 -19.69
C ARG A 97 -39.43 7.40 -19.00
N PRO A 98 -38.88 6.22 -18.68
CA PRO A 98 -39.60 5.15 -17.99
C PRO A 98 -39.58 5.36 -16.46
N TYR A 99 -39.78 6.60 -16.01
CA TYR A 99 -39.88 7.01 -14.61
C TYR A 99 -40.91 8.13 -14.51
N ASP A 100 -41.62 8.22 -13.37
CA ASP A 100 -42.72 9.16 -13.23
C ASP A 100 -42.26 10.62 -13.07
N GLU A 101 -43.17 11.55 -13.32
CA GLU A 101 -42.90 12.99 -13.26
C GLU A 101 -42.57 13.48 -11.84
N LYS A 102 -43.09 12.82 -10.80
CA LYS A 102 -42.80 13.16 -9.40
C LYS A 102 -41.36 12.80 -9.06
N ASP A 103 -40.89 11.62 -9.47
CA ASP A 103 -39.49 11.20 -9.37
C ASP A 103 -38.57 12.16 -10.14
N PHE A 104 -38.93 12.55 -11.37
CA PHE A 104 -38.15 13.54 -12.11
C PHE A 104 -38.03 14.87 -11.35
N THR A 105 -39.14 15.37 -10.82
CA THR A 105 -39.20 16.65 -10.10
C THR A 105 -38.46 16.61 -8.76
N ALA A 106 -38.41 15.45 -8.11
CA ALA A 106 -37.71 15.25 -6.84
C ALA A 106 -36.19 15.12 -6.97
N ARG A 107 -35.65 14.89 -8.19
CA ARG A 107 -34.21 14.76 -8.41
C ARG A 107 -33.47 16.10 -8.25
N PRO A 108 -32.16 16.07 -7.91
CA PRO A 108 -31.34 17.27 -7.87
C PRO A 108 -31.35 18.01 -9.22
N PRO A 109 -31.36 19.35 -9.21
CA PRO A 109 -31.35 20.13 -10.45
C PRO A 109 -30.07 19.92 -11.25
N PHE A 110 -28.93 19.80 -10.57
CA PHE A 110 -27.60 19.63 -11.17
C PHE A 110 -26.90 18.40 -10.61
N THR A 111 -25.94 17.89 -11.39
CA THR A 111 -25.06 16.79 -10.95
C THR A 111 -23.98 17.35 -10.02
N ASP A 112 -23.66 16.64 -8.95
CA ASP A 112 -22.60 17.03 -8.02
C ASP A 112 -21.28 17.32 -8.77
N PRO A 113 -20.58 18.42 -8.45
CA PRO A 113 -19.30 18.73 -9.07
C PRO A 113 -18.20 17.75 -8.64
N GLU A 114 -17.17 17.64 -9.47
CA GLU A 114 -16.09 16.67 -9.28
C GLU A 114 -15.33 16.83 -7.97
N ILE A 115 -15.17 18.07 -7.49
CA ILE A 115 -14.50 18.38 -6.22
C ILE A 115 -15.19 17.72 -5.01
N LEU A 116 -16.48 17.38 -5.09
CA LEU A 116 -17.21 16.72 -4.01
C LEU A 116 -17.18 15.19 -4.08
N ARG A 117 -16.66 14.61 -5.17
CA ARG A 117 -16.74 13.18 -5.46
C ARG A 117 -15.41 12.52 -5.83
N SER A 118 -14.32 13.27 -5.84
CA SER A 118 -12.95 12.80 -6.13
C SER A 118 -12.03 13.01 -4.93
N SER A 119 -10.87 12.35 -4.94
CA SER A 119 -9.81 12.59 -3.94
C SER A 119 -9.26 14.01 -4.06
N LEU A 120 -9.04 14.67 -2.91
CA LEU A 120 -8.54 16.05 -2.87
C LEU A 120 -7.02 16.14 -2.73
N ALA A 121 -6.29 15.03 -2.54
CA ALA A 121 -4.86 15.07 -2.25
C ALA A 121 -4.05 15.85 -3.31
N GLY A 122 -4.34 15.65 -4.61
CA GLY A 122 -3.68 16.40 -5.68
C GLY A 122 -3.99 17.90 -5.66
N VAL A 123 -5.24 18.26 -5.38
CA VAL A 123 -5.68 19.67 -5.26
C VAL A 123 -4.98 20.33 -4.07
N ILE A 124 -5.00 19.68 -2.90
CA ILE A 124 -4.37 20.18 -1.67
C ILE A 124 -2.87 20.37 -1.86
N LEU A 125 -2.18 19.37 -2.44
CA LEU A 125 -0.75 19.44 -2.74
C LEU A 125 -0.41 20.65 -3.62
N ARG A 126 -1.21 20.89 -4.66
CA ARG A 126 -1.00 22.02 -5.58
C ARG A 126 -1.32 23.36 -4.92
N MET A 127 -2.39 23.44 -4.12
CA MET A 127 -2.73 24.65 -3.38
C MET A 127 -1.63 25.03 -2.38
N LYS A 128 -1.09 24.05 -1.66
CA LYS A 128 0.03 24.27 -0.73
C LYS A 128 1.29 24.71 -1.46
N SER A 129 1.64 24.11 -2.59
CA SER A 129 2.85 24.51 -3.32
C SER A 129 2.76 25.92 -3.90
N LEU A 130 1.55 26.35 -4.27
CA LEU A 130 1.24 27.71 -4.72
C LEU A 130 0.99 28.71 -3.58
N ARG A 131 1.02 28.26 -2.30
CA ARG A 131 0.79 29.08 -1.11
C ARG A 131 -0.57 29.81 -1.13
N LEU A 132 -1.63 29.12 -1.53
CA LEU A 132 -2.99 29.68 -1.65
C LEU A 132 -3.77 29.74 -0.33
N GLY A 133 -3.10 29.61 0.82
CA GLY A 133 -3.73 29.57 2.14
C GLY A 133 -4.29 28.20 2.52
N THR A 134 -5.15 28.17 3.54
CA THR A 134 -5.82 26.94 3.98
C THR A 134 -6.96 26.56 3.03
N VAL A 135 -7.22 25.27 2.89
CA VAL A 135 -8.22 24.74 1.95
C VAL A 135 -9.62 25.20 2.37
N GLU A 136 -9.88 25.25 3.67
CA GLU A 136 -11.14 25.67 4.28
C GLU A 136 -11.47 27.13 4.01
N ALA A 137 -10.47 28.00 3.89
CA ALA A 137 -10.65 29.42 3.62
C ALA A 137 -10.68 29.75 2.12
N PHE A 138 -10.36 28.78 1.25
CA PHE A 138 -10.32 29.01 -0.18
C PHE A 138 -11.75 29.19 -0.75
N PRO A 139 -12.01 30.21 -1.57
CA PRO A 139 -13.35 30.56 -2.03
C PRO A 139 -13.82 29.65 -3.18
N PHE A 140 -14.10 28.39 -2.88
CA PHE A 140 -14.69 27.45 -3.84
C PHE A 140 -16.13 27.84 -4.20
N LEU A 141 -16.53 27.60 -5.46
CA LEU A 141 -17.93 27.73 -5.87
C LEU A 141 -18.84 26.77 -5.06
N GLU A 142 -18.39 25.52 -4.93
CA GLU A 142 -18.97 24.53 -4.02
C GLU A 142 -17.83 23.94 -3.19
N ALA A 143 -17.83 24.25 -1.89
CA ALA A 143 -16.74 23.87 -1.00
C ALA A 143 -16.77 22.37 -0.68
N PRO A 144 -15.60 21.69 -0.72
CA PRO A 144 -15.52 20.31 -0.28
C PRO A 144 -15.85 20.17 1.21
N ARG A 145 -16.38 19.00 1.59
CA ARG A 145 -16.66 18.69 2.99
C ARG A 145 -15.36 18.60 3.78
N ALA A 146 -15.35 19.07 5.04
CA ALA A 146 -14.18 19.01 5.92
C ALA A 146 -13.56 17.60 6.02
N LYS A 147 -14.38 16.54 6.03
CA LYS A 147 -13.90 15.16 6.03
C LYS A 147 -13.09 14.79 4.77
N ALA A 148 -13.44 15.33 3.61
CA ALA A 148 -12.70 15.10 2.37
C ALA A 148 -11.35 15.85 2.38
N ILE A 149 -11.31 17.03 2.99
CA ILE A 149 -10.07 17.80 3.19
C ILE A 149 -9.11 17.03 4.11
N ALA A 150 -9.60 16.60 5.28
CA ALA A 150 -8.82 15.81 6.23
C ALA A 150 -8.29 14.51 5.61
N ASP A 151 -9.13 13.80 4.86
CA ASP A 151 -8.74 12.58 4.14
C ASP A 151 -7.63 12.83 3.11
N GLY A 152 -7.68 13.97 2.39
CA GLY A 152 -6.65 14.39 1.46
C GLY A 152 -5.31 14.66 2.14
N TYR A 153 -5.31 15.32 3.31
CA TYR A 153 -4.10 15.50 4.12
C TYR A 153 -3.56 14.17 4.66
N GLU A 154 -4.42 13.29 5.16
CA GLU A 154 -4.01 11.95 5.58
C GLU A 154 -3.36 11.16 4.44
N LEU A 155 -3.87 11.28 3.21
CA LEU A 155 -3.24 10.66 2.03
C LEU A 155 -1.88 11.29 1.72
N LEU A 156 -1.75 12.61 1.80
CA LEU A 156 -0.45 13.26 1.63
C LEU A 156 0.54 12.86 2.73
N GLY A 157 0.10 12.68 3.97
CA GLY A 157 0.90 12.15 5.07
C GLY A 157 1.30 10.68 4.84
N GLU A 158 0.39 9.85 4.32
CA GLU A 158 0.69 8.48 3.87
C GLU A 158 1.85 8.47 2.87
N LEU A 159 1.86 9.40 1.91
CA LEU A 159 2.91 9.53 0.90
C LEU A 159 4.20 10.19 1.43
N GLY A 160 4.19 10.71 2.66
CA GLY A 160 5.26 11.51 3.25
C GLY A 160 5.40 12.89 2.62
N ALA A 161 4.37 13.38 1.94
CA ALA A 161 4.35 14.69 1.27
C ALA A 161 4.03 15.85 2.23
N VAL A 162 3.38 15.56 3.35
CA VAL A 162 3.17 16.52 4.45
C VAL A 162 3.60 15.93 5.79
N ASP A 163 3.97 16.79 6.74
CA ASP A 163 4.23 16.42 8.14
C ASP A 163 2.96 16.49 9.01
N ASP A 164 3.12 16.31 10.32
CA ASP A 164 2.03 16.31 11.30
C ASP A 164 1.34 17.68 11.43
N ASP A 165 2.04 18.77 11.08
CA ASP A 165 1.49 20.13 11.02
C ASP A 165 0.86 20.44 9.64
N ASN A 166 0.74 19.40 8.80
CA ASN A 166 0.29 19.44 7.41
C ASN A 166 1.19 20.26 6.48
N GLU A 167 2.40 20.63 6.87
CA GLU A 167 3.34 21.40 6.04
C GLU A 167 4.09 20.54 5.02
N LEU A 168 4.44 21.14 3.88
CA LEU A 168 5.08 20.40 2.79
C LEU A 168 6.50 19.97 3.18
N THR A 169 6.71 18.66 3.22
CA THR A 169 8.05 18.06 3.36
C THR A 169 8.88 18.27 2.08
N PRO A 170 10.19 17.98 2.09
CA PRO A 170 10.99 17.96 0.87
C PRO A 170 10.40 17.03 -0.22
N ILE A 171 9.87 15.88 0.19
CA ILE A 171 9.15 14.96 -0.70
C ILE A 171 7.92 15.65 -1.30
N GLY A 172 7.09 16.31 -0.49
CA GLY A 172 5.91 17.03 -0.97
C GLY A 172 6.24 18.16 -1.95
N GLN A 173 7.32 18.88 -1.69
CA GLN A 173 7.79 19.94 -2.61
C GLN A 173 8.18 19.37 -3.97
N GLU A 174 8.93 18.25 -4.01
CA GLU A 174 9.28 17.58 -5.26
C GLU A 174 8.04 16.99 -5.97
N LEU A 175 7.14 16.32 -5.22
CA LEU A 175 5.89 15.77 -5.77
C LEU A 175 5.07 16.85 -6.47
N SER A 176 4.96 18.05 -5.87
CA SER A 176 4.11 19.14 -6.39
C SER A 176 4.55 19.72 -7.74
N ARG A 177 5.78 19.39 -8.18
CA ARG A 177 6.34 19.78 -9.49
C ARG A 177 5.98 18.80 -10.60
N LEU A 178 5.51 17.59 -10.25
CA LEU A 178 5.05 16.60 -11.21
C LEU A 178 3.56 16.85 -11.54
N PRO A 179 3.17 16.87 -12.83
CA PRO A 179 1.77 17.08 -13.24
C PRO A 179 0.96 15.77 -13.17
N LEU A 180 0.97 15.10 -12.01
CA LEU A 180 0.42 13.75 -11.83
C LEU A 180 -0.39 13.62 -10.55
N ASP A 181 -1.17 12.54 -10.46
CA ASP A 181 -1.71 12.09 -9.19
C ASP A 181 -0.56 11.87 -8.17
N PRO A 182 -0.70 12.34 -6.90
CA PRO A 182 0.35 12.23 -5.90
C PRO A 182 0.86 10.80 -5.67
N ARG A 183 0.01 9.77 -5.78
CA ARG A 183 0.45 8.38 -5.61
C ARG A 183 1.41 7.99 -6.72
N VAL A 184 1.05 8.30 -7.97
CA VAL A 184 1.90 8.02 -9.15
C VAL A 184 3.20 8.82 -9.06
N GLY A 185 3.14 10.10 -8.71
CA GLY A 185 4.31 10.93 -8.48
C GLY A 185 5.25 10.35 -7.41
N ARG A 186 4.68 9.85 -6.31
CA ARG A 186 5.45 9.20 -5.23
C ARG A 186 6.18 7.94 -5.69
N MET A 187 5.58 7.14 -6.57
CA MET A 187 6.23 5.97 -7.17
C MET A 187 7.45 6.38 -8.00
N ILE A 188 7.29 7.40 -8.85
CA ILE A 188 8.39 7.91 -9.70
C ILE A 188 9.53 8.46 -8.84
N LEU A 189 9.23 9.23 -7.78
CA LEU A 189 10.26 9.73 -6.85
C LEU A 189 11.02 8.61 -6.15
N GLU A 190 10.32 7.56 -5.70
CA GLU A 190 10.98 6.41 -5.08
C GLU A 190 11.87 5.67 -6.07
N ALA A 191 11.40 5.51 -7.32
CA ALA A 191 12.10 4.81 -8.37
C ALA A 191 13.45 5.45 -8.72
N ARG A 192 13.53 6.79 -8.63
CA ARG A 192 14.80 7.54 -8.78
C ARG A 192 15.86 7.04 -7.80
N ASN A 193 15.49 6.87 -6.53
CA ASN A 193 16.43 6.47 -5.48
C ASN A 193 16.77 4.97 -5.50
N ARG A 194 15.97 4.18 -6.23
CA ARG A 194 16.09 2.71 -6.30
C ARG A 194 16.60 2.20 -7.64
N GLU A 195 17.03 3.10 -8.52
CA GLU A 195 17.49 2.76 -9.87
C GLU A 195 16.45 1.96 -10.69
N ALA A 196 15.17 2.32 -10.55
CA ALA A 196 14.05 1.68 -11.26
C ALA A 196 13.23 2.67 -12.11
N LEU A 197 13.79 3.85 -12.36
CA LEU A 197 13.05 4.97 -12.94
C LEU A 197 12.54 4.68 -14.36
N SER A 198 13.31 3.99 -15.20
CA SER A 198 12.91 3.66 -16.57
C SER A 198 11.65 2.79 -16.60
N GLU A 199 11.61 1.76 -15.76
CA GLU A 199 10.49 0.83 -15.64
C GLU A 199 9.27 1.51 -15.02
N VAL A 200 9.48 2.31 -13.97
CA VAL A 200 8.39 3.01 -13.30
C VAL A 200 7.74 4.06 -14.19
N LEU A 201 8.48 4.73 -15.08
CA LEU A 201 7.87 5.66 -16.04
C LEU A 201 6.91 4.94 -17.01
N ILE A 202 7.26 3.73 -17.46
CA ILE A 202 6.41 2.89 -18.31
C ILE A 202 5.14 2.48 -17.56
N ILE A 203 5.27 2.04 -16.30
CA ILE A 203 4.13 1.62 -15.48
C ILE A 203 3.26 2.83 -15.10
N ALA A 204 3.85 3.93 -14.65
CA ALA A 204 3.15 5.15 -14.27
C ALA A 204 2.32 5.72 -15.44
N SER A 205 2.90 5.74 -16.64
CA SER A 205 2.16 6.14 -17.84
C SER A 205 1.03 5.16 -18.19
N ALA A 206 1.23 3.85 -18.00
CA ALA A 206 0.19 2.84 -18.21
C ALA A 206 -0.99 3.00 -17.24
N LEU A 207 -0.71 3.28 -15.96
CA LEU A 207 -1.73 3.50 -14.93
C LEU A 207 -2.50 4.81 -15.10
N SER A 208 -1.94 5.76 -15.86
CA SER A 208 -2.55 7.07 -16.12
C SER A 208 -3.47 7.09 -17.34
N VAL A 209 -3.48 6.01 -18.14
CA VAL A 209 -4.28 5.89 -19.36
C VAL A 209 -5.18 4.66 -19.30
N GLN A 210 -6.11 4.57 -20.24
CA GLN A 210 -6.90 3.35 -20.38
C GLN A 210 -6.04 2.19 -20.89
N ASP A 211 -6.24 0.98 -20.34
CA ASP A 211 -5.55 -0.23 -20.80
C ASP A 211 -5.64 -0.40 -22.33
N VAL A 212 -4.47 -0.63 -22.93
CA VAL A 212 -4.30 -0.74 -24.38
C VAL A 212 -4.82 -2.06 -24.93
N ARG A 213 -5.03 -3.07 -24.09
CA ARG A 213 -5.57 -4.38 -24.47
C ARG A 213 -7.08 -4.30 -24.68
N ASP A 214 -7.53 -4.77 -25.84
CA ASP A 214 -8.95 -4.92 -26.14
C ASP A 214 -9.40 -6.34 -25.78
N ARG A 215 -10.55 -6.47 -25.11
CA ARG A 215 -11.15 -7.78 -24.79
C ARG A 215 -12.64 -7.79 -25.16
N PRO A 216 -12.97 -7.89 -26.46
CA PRO A 216 -14.37 -7.93 -26.90
C PRO A 216 -15.07 -9.17 -26.36
N MET A 217 -16.33 -9.05 -25.94
CA MET A 217 -17.07 -10.16 -25.31
C MET A 217 -17.21 -11.37 -26.24
N ASP A 218 -17.41 -11.11 -27.54
CA ASP A 218 -17.70 -12.13 -28.55
C ASP A 218 -16.46 -13.00 -28.88
N VAL A 219 -15.26 -12.49 -28.63
CA VAL A 219 -13.97 -13.16 -28.91
C VAL A 219 -13.01 -13.10 -27.71
N ALA A 220 -13.58 -13.08 -26.49
CA ALA A 220 -12.83 -12.88 -25.25
C ALA A 220 -11.73 -13.93 -25.04
N GLN A 221 -12.01 -15.20 -25.33
CA GLN A 221 -11.03 -16.29 -25.17
C GLN A 221 -9.83 -16.12 -26.12
N ALA A 222 -10.06 -15.74 -27.38
CA ALA A 222 -8.99 -15.51 -28.33
C ALA A 222 -8.12 -14.31 -27.91
N ALA A 223 -8.72 -13.26 -27.34
CA ALA A 223 -7.98 -12.13 -26.79
C ALA A 223 -7.12 -12.56 -25.59
N ASP A 224 -7.68 -13.32 -24.65
CA ASP A 224 -6.96 -13.84 -23.48
C ASP A 224 -5.76 -14.70 -23.88
N GLU A 225 -5.93 -15.58 -24.88
CA GLU A 225 -4.85 -16.41 -25.43
C GLU A 225 -3.71 -15.57 -26.04
N LYS A 226 -4.05 -14.49 -26.76
CA LYS A 226 -3.05 -13.57 -27.33
C LYS A 226 -2.34 -12.73 -26.28
N HIS A 227 -3.02 -12.41 -25.18
CA HIS A 227 -2.46 -11.59 -24.10
C HIS A 227 -1.59 -12.38 -23.11
N LYS A 228 -1.78 -13.70 -23.00
CA LYS A 228 -1.04 -14.57 -22.08
C LYS A 228 0.49 -14.45 -22.14
N LYS A 229 1.05 -14.11 -23.31
CA LYS A 229 2.50 -13.89 -23.48
C LYS A 229 3.04 -12.67 -22.71
N PHE A 230 2.16 -11.77 -22.28
CA PHE A 230 2.49 -10.59 -21.48
C PHE A 230 2.34 -10.84 -19.98
N ASP A 231 1.76 -11.97 -19.58
CA ASP A 231 1.51 -12.24 -18.17
C ASP A 231 2.83 -12.46 -17.42
N ASP A 232 2.83 -12.07 -16.15
CA ASP A 232 3.91 -12.38 -15.23
C ASP A 232 3.46 -13.38 -14.17
N GLU A 233 4.42 -14.08 -13.58
CA GLU A 233 4.15 -15.04 -12.52
C GLU A 233 3.58 -14.36 -11.27
N LYS A 234 4.09 -13.17 -10.94
CA LYS A 234 3.84 -12.54 -9.63
C LYS A 234 3.42 -11.08 -9.72
N SER A 235 3.53 -10.42 -10.88
CA SER A 235 3.29 -8.98 -11.00
C SER A 235 2.67 -8.50 -12.32
N GLU A 236 1.46 -7.95 -12.27
CA GLU A 236 0.84 -7.28 -13.42
C GLU A 236 1.60 -6.01 -13.83
N PHE A 237 2.36 -5.39 -12.91
CA PHE A 237 3.27 -4.28 -13.25
C PHE A 237 4.37 -4.74 -14.21
N MET A 238 4.96 -5.90 -13.98
CA MET A 238 5.91 -6.50 -14.92
C MET A 238 5.24 -6.90 -16.23
N GLY A 239 3.95 -7.23 -16.20
CA GLY A 239 3.18 -7.47 -17.41
C GLY A 239 3.10 -6.26 -18.33
N TYR A 240 2.96 -5.05 -17.77
CA TYR A 240 3.06 -3.81 -18.56
C TYR A 240 4.43 -3.64 -19.20
N LEU A 241 5.52 -3.98 -18.50
CA LEU A 241 6.88 -3.92 -19.06
C LEU A 241 7.06 -4.89 -20.24
N LYS A 242 6.56 -6.13 -20.12
CA LYS A 242 6.58 -7.12 -21.20
C LYS A 242 5.78 -6.66 -22.41
N LEU A 243 4.59 -6.12 -22.18
CA LEU A 243 3.74 -5.57 -23.24
C LEU A 243 4.42 -4.39 -23.95
N TRP A 244 4.98 -3.45 -23.19
CA TRP A 244 5.71 -2.30 -23.73
C TRP A 244 6.90 -2.73 -24.59
N ALA A 245 7.74 -3.64 -24.07
CA ALA A 245 8.88 -4.16 -24.82
C ALA A 245 8.46 -4.81 -26.15
N TRP A 246 7.39 -5.61 -26.13
CA TRP A 246 6.84 -6.23 -27.35
C TRP A 246 6.26 -5.21 -28.35
N ILE A 247 5.70 -4.10 -27.87
CA ILE A 247 5.23 -3.00 -28.72
C ILE A 247 6.43 -2.32 -29.39
N GLU A 248 7.48 -2.00 -28.64
CA GLU A 248 8.63 -1.25 -29.16
C GLU A 248 9.51 -2.10 -30.11
N GLU A 249 9.65 -3.41 -29.85
CA GLU A 249 10.36 -4.34 -30.74
C GLU A 249 9.85 -4.25 -32.20
N GLY A 250 8.54 -4.16 -32.39
CA GLY A 250 7.94 -4.09 -33.72
C GLY A 250 8.29 -2.82 -34.52
N ARG A 251 8.76 -1.75 -33.86
CA ARG A 251 9.15 -0.49 -34.54
C ARG A 251 10.62 -0.41 -34.92
N GLY A 252 11.40 -1.45 -34.66
CA GLY A 252 12.86 -1.41 -34.78
C GLY A 252 13.47 -0.60 -33.64
N VAL A 253 14.45 -1.18 -32.96
CA VAL A 253 15.13 -0.52 -31.84
C VAL A 253 16.15 0.48 -32.39
N HIS A 254 15.96 1.77 -32.11
CA HIS A 254 17.01 2.79 -32.26
C HIS A 254 17.32 3.37 -30.88
N GLY A 255 18.47 3.01 -30.31
CA GLY A 255 18.90 3.47 -28.98
C GLY A 255 19.24 2.33 -28.02
N GLN A 256 19.69 2.69 -26.81
CA GLN A 256 20.03 1.74 -25.74
C GLN A 256 18.84 0.81 -25.46
N PRO A 257 19.07 -0.50 -25.23
CA PRO A 257 18.00 -1.43 -24.86
C PRO A 257 17.27 -0.93 -23.62
N ILE A 258 15.96 -1.18 -23.54
CA ILE A 258 15.21 -1.01 -22.29
C ILE A 258 15.78 -2.03 -21.30
N ALA A 259 16.74 -1.58 -20.50
CA ALA A 259 17.17 -2.27 -19.32
C ALA A 259 15.95 -2.33 -18.39
N GLY A 260 15.25 -3.46 -18.33
CA GLY A 260 14.04 -3.57 -17.50
C GLY A 260 13.08 -4.71 -17.80
N ALA A 261 13.25 -5.42 -18.93
CA ALA A 261 12.65 -6.74 -19.07
C ALA A 261 13.42 -7.67 -18.12
N GLY A 262 12.92 -7.85 -16.89
CA GLY A 262 13.64 -8.42 -15.75
C GLY A 262 14.28 -9.79 -15.99
N ALA A 263 15.03 -10.29 -15.00
CA ALA A 263 15.89 -11.49 -15.02
C ALA A 263 15.28 -12.84 -15.48
N GLY A 264 14.07 -12.87 -16.06
CA GLY A 264 13.46 -14.02 -16.75
C GLY A 264 12.98 -13.73 -18.18
N VAL A 265 13.07 -12.49 -18.67
CA VAL A 265 13.02 -12.21 -20.10
C VAL A 265 14.45 -12.33 -20.58
N ALA A 266 14.75 -13.38 -21.35
CA ALA A 266 16.07 -13.54 -21.94
C ALA A 266 16.51 -12.19 -22.49
N ALA A 267 17.62 -11.64 -21.94
CA ALA A 267 18.24 -10.42 -22.42
C ALA A 267 18.31 -10.57 -23.93
N THR A 268 17.42 -9.91 -24.66
CA THR A 268 17.21 -10.26 -26.07
C THR A 268 18.47 -9.80 -26.77
N PRO A 269 19.39 -10.69 -27.17
CA PRO A 269 20.60 -10.26 -27.82
C PRO A 269 20.21 -10.10 -29.28
N ARG A 270 20.19 -8.87 -29.82
CA ARG A 270 20.28 -8.48 -31.25
C ARG A 270 19.78 -7.04 -31.40
N ILE A 271 20.58 -6.03 -31.79
CA ILE A 271 21.24 -5.83 -33.09
C ILE A 271 20.32 -6.21 -34.25
N ASP A 272 19.67 -5.19 -34.81
CA ASP A 272 19.03 -5.12 -36.13
C ASP A 272 17.81 -6.04 -36.38
N SER A 273 16.74 -5.90 -35.58
CA SER A 273 15.41 -6.31 -36.05
C SER A 273 14.92 -5.31 -37.11
N HIS A 274 14.61 -5.77 -38.32
CA HIS A 274 14.05 -4.90 -39.37
C HIS A 274 12.78 -4.22 -38.87
N LYS A 275 12.79 -2.89 -38.80
CA LYS A 275 11.62 -2.07 -38.45
C LYS A 275 10.42 -2.50 -39.29
N LEU A 276 9.32 -2.89 -38.64
CA LEU A 276 8.08 -3.13 -39.38
C LEU A 276 7.60 -1.80 -39.97
N SER A 277 7.02 -1.85 -41.15
CA SER A 277 6.30 -0.69 -41.68
C SER A 277 5.16 -0.32 -40.72
N ASN A 278 4.76 0.95 -40.68
CA ASN A 278 3.67 1.42 -39.82
C ASN A 278 2.40 0.57 -39.99
N ARG A 279 2.09 0.17 -41.24
CA ARG A 279 0.94 -0.68 -41.56
C ARG A 279 1.07 -2.09 -40.96
N GLN A 280 2.24 -2.71 -41.10
CA GLN A 280 2.50 -4.03 -40.52
C GLN A 280 2.45 -3.99 -38.99
N GLN A 281 2.99 -2.93 -38.38
CA GLN A 281 2.93 -2.76 -36.93
C GLN A 281 1.49 -2.60 -36.45
N GLU A 282 0.69 -1.74 -37.09
CA GLU A 282 -0.73 -1.59 -36.73
C GLU A 282 -1.51 -2.91 -36.88
N GLN A 283 -1.23 -3.67 -37.94
CA GLN A 283 -1.83 -4.99 -38.13
C GLN A 283 -1.42 -5.96 -37.02
N ARG A 284 -0.13 -6.04 -36.66
CA ARG A 284 0.39 -6.86 -35.54
C ARG A 284 -0.29 -6.53 -34.21
N LEU A 285 -0.49 -5.24 -33.92
CA LEU A 285 -1.19 -4.78 -32.73
C LEU A 285 -2.65 -5.26 -32.74
N ARG A 286 -3.38 -5.05 -33.84
CA ARG A 286 -4.79 -5.47 -33.98
C ARG A 286 -4.96 -6.99 -33.87
N GLU A 287 -4.10 -7.77 -34.51
CA GLU A 287 -4.11 -9.24 -34.45
C GLU A 287 -3.81 -9.80 -33.05
N SER A 288 -3.15 -9.00 -32.20
CA SER A 288 -2.89 -9.32 -30.80
C SER A 288 -3.90 -8.67 -29.84
N PHE A 289 -5.01 -8.13 -30.35
CA PHE A 289 -6.01 -7.40 -29.56
C PHE A 289 -5.40 -6.26 -28.74
N VAL A 290 -4.48 -5.49 -29.33
CA VAL A 290 -3.88 -4.29 -28.75
C VAL A 290 -4.28 -3.09 -29.59
N ASN A 291 -4.82 -2.05 -28.94
CA ASN A 291 -5.40 -0.89 -29.60
C ASN A 291 -4.32 0.12 -30.04
N PRO A 292 -4.12 0.37 -31.35
CA PRO A 292 -3.04 1.27 -31.82
C PRO A 292 -3.18 2.74 -31.37
N ARG A 293 -4.40 3.22 -31.08
CA ARG A 293 -4.62 4.59 -30.57
C ARG A 293 -4.20 4.69 -29.11
N ARG A 294 -4.65 3.76 -28.26
CA ARG A 294 -4.27 3.74 -26.84
C ARG A 294 -2.78 3.49 -26.66
N VAL A 295 -2.13 2.73 -27.55
CA VAL A 295 -0.67 2.60 -27.56
C VAL A 295 0.02 3.93 -27.87
N ARG A 296 -0.51 4.74 -28.79
CA ARG A 296 0.02 6.09 -29.05
C ARG A 296 -0.16 6.98 -27.83
N GLU A 297 -1.34 6.98 -27.23
CA GLU A 297 -1.62 7.73 -26.00
C GLU A 297 -0.68 7.33 -24.86
N TRP A 298 -0.49 6.03 -24.60
CA TRP A 298 0.45 5.53 -23.60
C TRP A 298 1.87 6.05 -23.88
N ARG A 299 2.32 6.00 -25.14
CA ARG A 299 3.63 6.53 -25.53
C ARG A 299 3.76 8.04 -25.36
N ASP A 300 2.71 8.78 -25.67
CA ASP A 300 2.70 10.24 -25.54
C ASP A 300 2.81 10.62 -24.06
N ILE A 301 2.07 9.94 -23.17
CA ILE A 301 2.20 10.14 -21.72
C ILE A 301 3.60 9.72 -21.22
N HIS A 302 4.12 8.57 -21.66
CA HIS A 302 5.48 8.16 -21.32
C HIS A 302 6.53 9.19 -21.76
N ALA A 303 6.41 9.73 -22.98
CA ALA A 303 7.31 10.76 -23.49
C ALA A 303 7.21 12.06 -22.68
N GLN A 304 6.00 12.49 -22.31
CA GLN A 304 5.79 13.65 -21.44
C GLN A 304 6.45 13.44 -20.07
N LEU A 305 6.26 12.28 -19.45
CA LEU A 305 6.90 11.94 -18.18
C LEU A 305 8.43 11.95 -18.30
N HIS A 306 8.96 11.35 -19.36
CA HIS A 306 10.40 11.35 -19.63
C HIS A 306 10.95 12.77 -19.80
N THR A 307 10.24 13.66 -20.49
CA THR A 307 10.61 15.07 -20.62
C THR A 307 10.63 15.76 -19.27
N VAL A 308 9.58 15.59 -18.45
CA VAL A 308 9.53 16.17 -17.10
C VAL A 308 10.71 15.70 -16.25
N VAL A 309 11.02 14.40 -16.25
CA VAL A 309 12.15 13.81 -15.53
C VAL A 309 13.49 14.38 -16.02
N ALA A 310 13.66 14.53 -17.33
CA ALA A 310 14.87 15.10 -17.93
C ALA A 310 15.05 16.60 -17.59
N GLU A 311 13.97 17.38 -17.60
CA GLU A 311 13.98 18.80 -17.19
C GLU A 311 14.38 18.97 -15.72
N HIS A 312 14.03 18.01 -14.87
CA HIS A 312 14.46 17.98 -13.47
C HIS A 312 15.89 17.44 -13.29
N GLY A 313 16.59 17.08 -14.37
CA GLY A 313 17.95 16.56 -14.34
C GLY A 313 18.08 15.14 -13.75
N TRP A 314 16.98 14.40 -13.68
CA TRP A 314 17.00 13.03 -13.13
C TRP A 314 17.58 12.06 -14.15
N ARG A 315 18.40 11.13 -13.66
CA ARG A 315 19.06 10.13 -14.49
C ARG A 315 18.26 8.84 -14.48
N LEU A 316 18.05 8.29 -15.67
CA LEU A 316 17.52 6.94 -15.82
C LEU A 316 18.58 5.91 -15.42
N ASN A 317 18.11 4.75 -14.93
CA ASN A 317 18.96 3.60 -14.63
C ASN A 317 19.59 3.03 -15.90
N THR A 318 20.84 2.56 -15.77
CA THR A 318 21.60 1.94 -16.88
C THR A 318 21.46 0.42 -16.93
N SER A 319 21.06 -0.20 -15.81
CA SER A 319 20.80 -1.64 -15.69
C SER A 319 19.33 -1.89 -15.37
N PRO A 320 18.78 -3.06 -15.76
CA PRO A 320 17.42 -3.44 -15.41
C PRO A 320 17.21 -3.42 -13.89
N ALA A 321 16.09 -2.84 -13.45
CA ALA A 321 15.67 -2.90 -12.07
C ALA A 321 15.38 -4.34 -11.65
N THR A 322 15.75 -4.67 -10.43
CA THR A 322 15.33 -5.93 -9.80
C THR A 322 13.84 -5.89 -9.48
N TYR A 323 13.25 -7.07 -9.27
CA TYR A 323 11.87 -7.19 -8.81
C TYR A 323 11.64 -6.36 -7.53
N GLU A 324 12.57 -6.44 -6.57
CA GLU A 324 12.48 -5.72 -5.31
C GLU A 324 12.55 -4.19 -5.50
N GLN A 325 13.52 -3.67 -6.28
CA GLN A 325 13.65 -2.24 -6.56
C GLN A 325 12.38 -1.64 -7.16
N LEU A 326 11.80 -2.34 -8.15
CA LEU A 326 10.56 -1.93 -8.81
C LEU A 326 9.38 -1.89 -7.84
N HIS A 327 9.17 -2.97 -7.08
CA HIS A 327 7.99 -3.10 -6.23
C HIS A 327 8.07 -2.26 -4.95
N LEU A 328 9.27 -1.97 -4.44
CA LEU A 328 9.46 -0.97 -3.39
C LEU A 328 9.06 0.43 -3.87
N ALA A 329 9.33 0.77 -5.14
CA ALA A 329 8.86 2.02 -5.73
C ALA A 329 7.34 2.07 -5.87
N MET A 330 6.70 0.99 -6.32
CA MET A 330 5.24 0.87 -6.36
C MET A 330 4.63 1.00 -4.96
N LEU A 331 5.21 0.30 -3.98
CA LEU A 331 4.75 0.28 -2.59
C LEU A 331 4.68 1.69 -1.99
N ALA A 332 5.63 2.57 -2.32
CA ALA A 332 5.67 3.94 -1.81
C ALA A 332 4.44 4.80 -2.19
N GLY A 333 3.83 4.56 -3.37
CA GLY A 333 2.59 5.23 -3.77
C GLY A 333 1.31 4.49 -3.38
N LEU A 334 1.42 3.19 -3.06
CA LEU A 334 0.31 2.25 -2.95
C LEU A 334 0.17 1.62 -1.55
N LEU A 335 0.71 2.25 -0.50
CA LEU A 335 0.64 1.73 0.86
C LEU A 335 -0.79 1.41 1.33
N GLY A 336 -1.75 2.29 1.01
CA GLY A 336 -3.17 2.06 1.29
C GLY A 336 -3.79 0.87 0.56
N ASN A 337 -3.11 0.29 -0.42
CA ASN A 337 -3.59 -0.82 -1.26
C ASN A 337 -2.85 -2.14 -0.99
N VAL A 338 -2.07 -2.21 0.10
CA VAL A 338 -1.48 -3.47 0.58
C VAL A 338 -2.58 -4.42 1.05
N GLY A 339 -2.43 -5.71 0.74
CA GLY A 339 -3.31 -6.78 1.19
C GLY A 339 -2.57 -7.99 1.73
N CYS A 340 -3.09 -8.56 2.82
CA CYS A 340 -2.64 -9.84 3.39
C CYS A 340 -3.77 -10.87 3.27
N LYS A 341 -3.51 -12.02 2.64
CA LYS A 341 -4.51 -13.06 2.41
C LYS A 341 -5.02 -13.61 3.75
N SER A 342 -6.35 -13.76 3.85
CA SER A 342 -6.98 -14.51 4.93
C SER A 342 -6.52 -15.98 4.92
N GLU A 343 -6.46 -16.60 6.10
CA GLU A 343 -6.12 -18.03 6.22
C GLU A 343 -7.30 -18.92 5.81
N ASP A 344 -8.52 -18.48 6.10
CA ASP A 344 -9.75 -19.26 5.91
C ASP A 344 -10.50 -18.93 4.62
N ASP A 345 -10.22 -17.76 4.02
CA ASP A 345 -11.01 -17.21 2.93
C ASP A 345 -10.17 -16.73 1.74
N GLU A 346 -10.80 -16.57 0.58
CA GLU A 346 -10.15 -16.05 -0.63
C GLU A 346 -10.00 -14.52 -0.67
N TRP A 347 -10.40 -13.79 0.38
CA TRP A 347 -10.22 -12.34 0.48
C TRP A 347 -8.88 -11.95 1.10
N PHE A 348 -8.43 -10.74 0.79
CA PHE A 348 -7.26 -10.09 1.36
C PHE A 348 -7.69 -9.01 2.35
N LEU A 349 -7.11 -9.03 3.54
CA LEU A 349 -7.21 -7.95 4.52
C LEU A 349 -6.40 -6.76 4.01
N GLY A 350 -7.09 -5.69 3.64
CA GLY A 350 -6.49 -4.43 3.25
C GLY A 350 -6.43 -3.42 4.38
N ALA A 351 -5.85 -2.25 4.08
CA ALA A 351 -5.78 -1.13 5.01
C ALA A 351 -7.16 -0.76 5.55
N ARG A 352 -7.24 -0.33 6.82
CA ARG A 352 -8.49 0.14 7.45
C ARG A 352 -9.55 -0.95 7.57
N GLY A 353 -9.14 -2.22 7.59
CA GLY A 353 -10.01 -3.37 7.80
C GLY A 353 -10.87 -3.74 6.58
N ILE A 354 -10.61 -3.18 5.41
CA ILE A 354 -11.33 -3.53 4.18
C ILE A 354 -11.00 -4.95 3.77
N LYS A 355 -11.99 -5.66 3.21
CA LYS A 355 -11.80 -6.98 2.61
C LYS A 355 -11.96 -6.84 1.11
N PHE A 356 -10.96 -7.27 0.35
CA PHE A 356 -11.01 -7.22 -1.11
C PHE A 356 -10.59 -8.53 -1.75
N TRP A 357 -11.06 -8.75 -2.98
CA TRP A 357 -10.76 -9.94 -3.76
C TRP A 357 -9.87 -9.57 -4.95
N ARG A 358 -9.14 -10.55 -5.46
CA ARG A 358 -8.50 -10.40 -6.76
C ARG A 358 -9.57 -10.19 -7.84
N HIS A 359 -9.39 -9.18 -8.68
CA HIS A 359 -10.27 -8.96 -9.82
C HIS A 359 -10.27 -10.19 -10.75
N PRO A 360 -11.41 -10.64 -11.29
CA PRO A 360 -11.46 -11.83 -12.16
C PRO A 360 -10.61 -11.69 -13.43
N GLY A 361 -10.44 -10.47 -13.92
CA GLY A 361 -9.55 -10.14 -15.05
C GLY A 361 -8.12 -9.82 -14.64
N ALA A 362 -7.65 -10.24 -13.46
CA ALA A 362 -6.24 -10.14 -13.11
C ALA A 362 -5.48 -11.34 -13.69
N HIS A 363 -4.44 -11.06 -14.47
CA HIS A 363 -3.72 -12.05 -15.29
C HIS A 363 -2.33 -12.33 -14.71
N LEU A 364 -2.31 -13.10 -13.60
CA LEU A 364 -1.08 -13.66 -13.04
C LEU A 364 -0.98 -15.13 -13.42
N SER A 365 0.17 -15.57 -13.93
CA SER A 365 0.37 -16.97 -14.35
C SER A 365 0.52 -17.91 -13.15
N LYS A 366 0.81 -17.39 -11.95
CA LYS A 366 0.73 -18.10 -10.66
C LYS A 366 -0.18 -17.35 -9.69
N LYS A 367 -0.74 -18.08 -8.71
CA LYS A 367 -1.51 -17.43 -7.63
C LYS A 367 -0.59 -16.51 -6.82
N PRO A 368 -1.03 -15.28 -6.49
CA PRO A 368 -0.24 -14.39 -5.65
C PRO A 368 -0.02 -15.03 -4.27
N GLY A 369 1.11 -14.69 -3.64
CA GLY A 369 1.44 -15.16 -2.29
C GLY A 369 0.51 -14.58 -1.22
N ARG A 370 0.89 -14.77 0.05
CA ARG A 370 0.12 -14.26 1.20
C ARG A 370 0.04 -12.73 1.18
N TRP A 371 1.06 -12.04 0.67
CA TRP A 371 1.12 -10.58 0.63
C TRP A 371 1.13 -10.06 -0.80
N LEU A 372 0.35 -9.01 -1.04
CA LEU A 372 0.32 -8.32 -2.32
C LEU A 372 0.08 -6.82 -2.16
N ILE A 373 0.31 -6.09 -3.24
CA ILE A 373 -0.17 -4.73 -3.48
C ILE A 373 -1.10 -4.71 -4.69
N ALA A 374 -2.04 -3.77 -4.71
CA ALA A 374 -2.88 -3.48 -5.86
C ALA A 374 -2.63 -2.05 -6.37
N ALA A 375 -2.62 -1.86 -7.68
CA ALA A 375 -2.58 -0.52 -8.30
C ALA A 375 -3.83 0.29 -7.94
N GLU A 376 -4.99 -0.35 -8.00
CA GLU A 376 -6.28 0.24 -7.63
C GLU A 376 -7.18 -0.75 -6.88
N LEU A 377 -8.01 -0.21 -6.00
CA LEU A 377 -9.13 -0.90 -5.38
C LEU A 377 -10.42 -0.30 -5.93
N VAL A 378 -11.28 -1.12 -6.53
CA VAL A 378 -12.50 -0.66 -7.19
C VAL A 378 -13.71 -1.44 -6.67
N ASP A 379 -14.70 -0.72 -6.18
CA ASP A 379 -15.95 -1.29 -5.70
C ASP A 379 -17.00 -1.38 -6.82
N THR A 380 -17.45 -2.59 -7.10
CA THR A 380 -18.43 -2.91 -8.16
C THR A 380 -19.52 -3.85 -7.64
N THR A 381 -19.38 -5.16 -7.85
CA THR A 381 -20.21 -6.18 -7.19
C THR A 381 -19.63 -6.58 -5.83
N ARG A 382 -18.30 -6.52 -5.73
CA ARG A 382 -17.49 -6.62 -4.52
C ARG A 382 -16.33 -5.64 -4.68
N LEU A 383 -15.59 -5.43 -3.60
CA LEU A 383 -14.33 -4.70 -3.66
C LEU A 383 -13.25 -5.57 -4.31
N TYR A 384 -12.72 -5.12 -5.45
CA TYR A 384 -11.69 -5.84 -6.19
C TYR A 384 -10.39 -5.06 -6.26
N GLY A 385 -9.27 -5.75 -6.07
CA GLY A 385 -7.93 -5.24 -6.39
C GLY A 385 -7.55 -5.58 -7.83
N ARG A 386 -6.98 -4.60 -8.53
CA ARG A 386 -6.46 -4.70 -9.91
C ARG A 386 -5.02 -4.21 -9.98
N GLY A 387 -4.27 -4.67 -10.97
CA GLY A 387 -2.85 -4.34 -11.09
C GLY A 387 -2.09 -4.92 -9.91
N LEU A 388 -2.18 -6.24 -9.74
CA LEU A 388 -1.70 -6.94 -8.57
C LEU A 388 -0.22 -7.30 -8.68
N ALA A 389 0.49 -7.21 -7.56
CA ALA A 389 1.82 -7.80 -7.45
C ALA A 389 2.08 -8.39 -6.07
N GLY A 390 2.72 -9.57 -6.03
CA GLY A 390 3.21 -10.17 -4.79
C GLY A 390 4.36 -9.35 -4.20
N ILE A 391 4.35 -9.17 -2.88
CA ILE A 391 5.39 -8.44 -2.14
C ILE A 391 5.88 -9.25 -0.95
N ASP A 392 7.07 -8.91 -0.45
CA ASP A 392 7.56 -9.41 0.85
C ASP A 392 7.14 -8.44 1.97
N PRO A 393 6.53 -8.90 3.08
CA PRO A 393 6.21 -8.02 4.20
C PRO A 393 7.43 -7.33 4.83
N GLN A 394 8.65 -7.87 4.69
CA GLN A 394 9.89 -7.25 5.19
C GLN A 394 10.24 -5.93 4.48
N TRP A 395 9.66 -5.68 3.31
CA TRP A 395 9.82 -4.44 2.55
C TRP A 395 9.05 -3.27 3.18
N ILE A 396 7.93 -3.56 3.85
CA ILE A 396 6.99 -2.55 4.35
C ILE A 396 7.67 -1.58 5.35
N PRO A 397 8.42 -2.04 6.37
CA PRO A 397 9.03 -1.11 7.33
C PRO A 397 10.01 -0.11 6.72
N GLY A 398 10.70 -0.48 5.64
CA GLY A 398 11.64 0.43 4.95
C GLY A 398 10.95 1.55 4.18
N VAL A 399 9.67 1.40 3.82
CA VAL A 399 8.90 2.37 3.03
C VAL A 399 7.86 3.10 3.88
N ALA A 400 7.26 2.41 4.84
CA ALA A 400 6.13 2.89 5.64
C ALA A 400 6.49 3.13 7.11
N GLY A 401 7.78 3.28 7.44
CA GLY A 401 8.26 3.38 8.82
C GLY A 401 7.55 4.47 9.64
N HIS A 402 7.26 5.63 9.04
CA HIS A 402 6.52 6.74 9.65
C HIS A 402 5.05 6.44 9.94
N LEU A 403 4.50 5.37 9.36
CA LEU A 403 3.10 4.96 9.49
C LEU A 403 2.92 3.72 10.37
N LEU A 404 4.01 3.06 10.73
CA LEU A 404 3.96 1.85 11.54
C LEU A 404 3.62 2.19 12.99
N LYS A 405 2.55 1.58 13.48
CA LYS A 405 2.26 1.56 14.92
C LYS A 405 2.94 0.35 15.51
N THR A 406 3.93 0.58 16.38
CA THR A 406 4.66 -0.47 17.08
C THR A 406 4.15 -0.65 18.51
N GLN A 407 4.16 -1.88 18.98
CA GLN A 407 3.82 -2.26 20.34
C GLN A 407 4.87 -3.25 20.81
N LEU A 408 5.36 -3.07 22.04
CA LEU A 408 6.21 -4.03 22.72
C LEU A 408 5.35 -5.01 23.50
N LEU A 409 5.73 -6.28 23.41
CA LEU A 409 5.07 -7.42 24.01
C LEU A 409 6.12 -8.21 24.80
N GLU A 410 5.70 -8.78 25.93
CA GLU A 410 6.46 -9.78 26.68
C GLU A 410 7.94 -9.39 26.91
N PRO A 411 8.23 -8.27 27.61
CA PRO A 411 9.60 -7.99 28.02
C PRO A 411 10.06 -9.07 29.01
N HIS A 412 11.16 -9.76 28.69
CA HIS A 412 11.70 -10.87 29.48
C HIS A 412 13.22 -10.92 29.39
N TRP A 413 13.84 -11.55 30.37
CA TRP A 413 15.26 -11.82 30.39
C TRP A 413 15.60 -12.96 29.43
N GLU A 414 16.66 -12.78 28.65
CA GLU A 414 17.24 -13.85 27.85
C GLU A 414 18.66 -14.20 28.30
N LYS A 415 18.77 -15.34 28.98
CA LYS A 415 20.03 -15.87 29.53
C LYS A 415 21.21 -15.85 28.56
N LYS A 416 21.01 -16.24 27.29
CA LYS A 416 22.09 -16.33 26.29
C LYS A 416 22.59 -14.96 25.82
N ALA A 417 21.67 -14.01 25.65
CA ALA A 417 22.03 -12.64 25.27
C ALA A 417 22.53 -11.83 26.46
N ALA A 418 22.18 -12.26 27.68
CA ALA A 418 22.36 -11.52 28.93
C ALA A 418 21.74 -10.11 28.85
N GLU A 419 20.58 -10.01 28.22
CA GLU A 419 19.82 -8.77 28.01
C GLU A 419 18.34 -9.00 28.26
N VAL A 420 17.62 -7.94 28.63
CA VAL A 420 16.17 -7.94 28.62
C VAL A 420 15.69 -7.64 27.20
N ILE A 421 14.97 -8.59 26.62
CA ILE A 421 14.44 -8.54 25.26
C ILE A 421 12.93 -8.43 25.33
N ALA A 422 12.36 -7.63 24.44
CA ALA A 422 10.93 -7.61 24.19
C ALA A 422 10.65 -8.03 22.74
N LEU A 423 9.46 -8.58 22.51
CA LEU A 423 8.94 -8.82 21.17
C LEU A 423 8.23 -7.57 20.68
N GLN A 424 8.57 -7.11 19.48
CA GLN A 424 7.91 -5.98 18.86
C GLN A 424 6.92 -6.47 17.80
N ARG A 425 5.69 -5.99 17.93
CA ARG A 425 4.64 -6.10 16.92
C ARG A 425 4.49 -4.76 16.20
N ALA A 426 4.48 -4.77 14.88
CA ALA A 426 4.19 -3.59 14.07
C ALA A 426 2.94 -3.80 13.23
N THR A 427 2.12 -2.76 13.15
CA THR A 427 0.92 -2.73 12.33
C THR A 427 0.95 -1.56 11.35
N LEU A 428 0.51 -1.80 10.12
CA LEU A 428 0.27 -0.78 9.10
C LEU A 428 -1.23 -0.76 8.81
N TYR A 429 -1.90 0.34 9.13
CA TYR A 429 -3.35 0.50 8.90
C TYR A 429 -4.23 -0.64 9.46
N GLY A 430 -3.80 -1.24 10.58
CA GLY A 430 -4.48 -2.38 11.22
C GLY A 430 -4.05 -3.76 10.71
N ILE A 431 -3.23 -3.84 9.66
CA ILE A 431 -2.63 -5.10 9.19
C ILE A 431 -1.36 -5.36 10.00
N VAL A 432 -1.22 -6.57 10.56
CA VAL A 432 0.02 -6.98 11.26
C VAL A 432 1.11 -7.27 10.24
N VAL A 433 2.18 -6.47 10.26
CA VAL A 433 3.33 -6.63 9.35
C VAL A 433 4.31 -7.65 9.92
N TYR A 434 4.63 -7.52 11.21
CA TYR A 434 5.42 -8.48 11.97
C TYR A 434 4.97 -8.48 13.43
N ALA A 435 5.17 -9.59 14.13
CA ALA A 435 4.78 -9.76 15.54
C ALA A 435 5.92 -10.20 16.47
N THR A 436 7.01 -10.73 15.91
CA THR A 436 8.05 -11.45 16.68
C THR A 436 9.44 -10.83 16.51
N ARG A 437 9.52 -9.53 16.17
CA ARG A 437 10.81 -8.86 16.01
C ARG A 437 11.40 -8.59 17.39
N ARG A 438 12.52 -9.23 17.71
CA ARG A 438 13.23 -9.05 18.98
C ARG A 438 13.86 -7.66 19.02
N VAL A 439 13.68 -6.95 20.14
CA VAL A 439 14.30 -5.66 20.40
C VAL A 439 14.92 -5.65 21.80
N ASN A 440 16.07 -4.99 21.94
CA ASN A 440 16.66 -4.75 23.24
C ASN A 440 15.75 -3.78 24.02
N PHE A 441 15.12 -4.29 25.08
CA PHE A 441 14.15 -3.55 25.87
C PHE A 441 14.80 -2.46 26.72
N GLY A 442 16.06 -2.67 27.14
CA GLY A 442 16.85 -1.68 27.87
C GLY A 442 17.06 -0.37 27.10
N ASN A 443 17.03 -0.39 25.76
CA ASN A 443 17.11 0.84 24.96
C ASN A 443 15.78 1.62 24.89
N VAL A 444 14.67 0.98 25.24
CA VAL A 444 13.32 1.59 25.15
C VAL A 444 12.85 2.02 26.54
N ASP A 445 12.94 1.13 27.52
CA ASP A 445 12.63 1.41 28.92
C ASP A 445 13.72 0.82 29.82
N PRO A 446 14.83 1.57 30.05
CA PRO A 446 15.92 1.13 30.89
C PRO A 446 15.48 0.80 32.32
N LYS A 447 14.46 1.49 32.84
CA LYS A 447 13.97 1.31 34.20
C LYS A 447 13.25 -0.02 34.33
N ALA A 448 12.23 -0.27 33.50
CA ALA A 448 11.52 -1.54 33.52
C ALA A 448 12.44 -2.72 33.15
N ALA A 449 13.37 -2.52 32.22
CA ALA A 449 14.40 -3.51 31.91
C ALA A 449 15.27 -3.84 33.13
N ARG A 450 15.65 -2.85 33.92
CA ARG A 450 16.39 -3.10 35.16
C ARG A 450 15.59 -3.91 36.16
N GLU A 451 14.30 -3.62 36.33
CA GLU A 451 13.43 -4.39 37.24
C GLU A 451 13.36 -5.87 36.82
N ILE A 452 13.20 -6.13 35.51
CA ILE A 452 13.17 -7.49 34.95
C ILE A 452 14.53 -8.17 35.11
N PHE A 453 15.62 -7.46 34.81
CA PHE A 453 16.98 -7.95 34.95
C PHE A 453 17.25 -8.42 36.38
N ILE A 454 16.93 -7.60 37.39
CA ILE A 454 17.16 -7.97 38.78
C ILE A 454 16.32 -9.20 39.15
N ARG A 455 15.01 -9.20 38.85
CA ARG A 455 14.12 -10.31 39.19
C ARG A 455 14.55 -11.62 38.53
N GLN A 456 14.70 -11.63 37.21
CA GLN A 456 14.90 -12.87 36.47
C GLN A 456 16.37 -13.29 36.44
N ALA A 457 17.30 -12.36 36.19
CA ALA A 457 18.71 -12.72 36.05
C ALA A 457 19.41 -12.94 37.40
N LEU A 458 19.08 -12.15 38.43
CA LEU A 458 19.82 -12.14 39.70
C LEU A 458 19.08 -12.82 40.85
N VAL A 459 17.76 -12.68 40.95
CA VAL A 459 16.96 -13.28 42.02
C VAL A 459 16.54 -14.71 41.67
N GLU A 460 15.92 -14.92 40.50
CA GLU A 460 15.54 -16.25 39.98
C GLU A 460 16.75 -17.07 39.47
N ASP A 461 17.94 -16.48 39.50
CA ASP A 461 19.20 -17.11 39.13
C ASP A 461 19.30 -17.58 37.65
N ASP A 462 18.53 -16.97 36.74
CA ASP A 462 18.51 -17.33 35.32
C ASP A 462 19.66 -16.72 34.50
N TRP A 463 20.86 -16.66 35.05
CA TRP A 463 22.02 -16.11 34.35
C TRP A 463 23.35 -16.80 34.70
N ASP A 464 24.01 -17.36 33.68
CA ASP A 464 25.33 -17.95 33.86
C ASP A 464 26.40 -16.89 33.64
N SER A 465 26.99 -16.41 34.74
CA SER A 465 28.09 -15.44 34.70
C SER A 465 29.25 -15.87 35.58
N LYS A 466 30.45 -15.41 35.21
CA LYS A 466 31.70 -15.66 35.95
C LYS A 466 31.94 -14.66 37.07
N LEU A 467 30.98 -13.76 37.33
CA LEU A 467 31.10 -12.79 38.40
C LEU A 467 31.14 -13.51 39.76
N PRO A 468 32.15 -13.25 40.61
CA PRO A 468 32.37 -14.03 41.83
C PRO A 468 31.19 -14.05 42.80
N PHE A 469 30.43 -12.95 42.89
CA PHE A 469 29.29 -12.84 43.80
C PHE A 469 28.15 -13.80 43.45
N ILE A 470 27.95 -14.13 42.16
CA ILE A 470 26.88 -15.03 41.73
C ILE A 470 27.12 -16.44 42.27
N GLY A 471 28.34 -16.94 42.14
CA GLY A 471 28.73 -18.24 42.69
C GLY A 471 28.61 -18.29 44.22
N HIS A 472 29.02 -17.21 44.91
CA HIS A 472 28.87 -17.08 46.36
C HIS A 472 27.39 -17.06 46.78
N ASN A 473 26.56 -16.23 46.14
CA ASN A 473 25.13 -16.09 46.48
C ASN A 473 24.36 -17.40 46.25
N ARG A 474 24.64 -18.12 45.15
CA ARG A 474 24.08 -19.46 44.89
C ARG A 474 24.40 -20.47 45.99
N GLN A 475 25.66 -20.52 46.42
CA GLN A 475 26.10 -21.43 47.48
C GLN A 475 25.43 -21.08 48.81
N LEU A 476 25.29 -19.79 49.11
CA LEU A 476 24.68 -19.34 50.35
C LEU A 476 23.16 -19.62 50.37
N LEU A 477 22.46 -19.36 49.28
CA LEU A 477 21.03 -19.70 49.13
C LEU A 477 20.79 -21.19 49.34
N ALA A 478 21.56 -22.06 48.66
CA ALA A 478 21.45 -23.51 48.82
C ALA A 478 21.70 -23.97 50.27
N GLN A 479 22.63 -23.33 50.99
CA GLN A 479 22.88 -23.63 52.41
C GLN A 479 21.70 -23.25 53.31
N VAL A 480 21.05 -22.11 53.03
CA VAL A 480 19.89 -21.65 53.80
C VAL A 480 18.66 -22.52 53.52
N GLU A 481 18.43 -22.90 52.26
CA GLU A 481 17.38 -23.86 51.89
C GLU A 481 17.58 -25.24 52.56
N GLU A 482 18.82 -25.73 52.63
CA GLU A 482 19.12 -26.98 53.35
C GLU A 482 18.79 -26.89 54.84
N LEU A 483 19.00 -25.73 55.46
CA LEU A 483 18.63 -25.46 56.85
C LEU A 483 17.11 -25.40 57.05
N GLU A 484 16.36 -24.83 56.10
CA GLU A 484 14.89 -24.89 56.10
C GLU A 484 14.38 -26.32 56.06
N HIS A 485 14.90 -27.13 55.14
CA HIS A 485 14.53 -28.52 55.01
C HIS A 485 14.84 -29.33 56.28
N LYS A 486 15.99 -29.10 56.91
CA LYS A 486 16.39 -29.78 58.17
C LYS A 486 15.54 -29.34 59.36
N SER A 487 15.23 -28.04 59.46
CA SER A 487 14.44 -27.48 60.57
C SER A 487 12.92 -27.66 60.40
N ARG A 488 12.47 -28.12 59.21
CA ARG A 488 11.06 -28.24 58.81
C ARG A 488 10.26 -26.94 58.97
N ARG A 489 10.93 -25.80 58.88
CA ARG A 489 10.36 -24.46 58.93
C ARG A 489 10.53 -23.82 57.56
N GLN A 490 9.43 -23.52 56.89
CA GLN A 490 9.38 -22.91 55.55
C GLN A 490 9.50 -21.37 55.59
N ASP A 491 9.89 -20.80 56.73
CA ASP A 491 9.89 -19.38 57.03
C ASP A 491 11.27 -18.83 57.39
N VAL A 492 12.35 -19.56 57.11
CA VAL A 492 13.72 -19.12 57.45
C VAL A 492 14.31 -18.24 56.35
N LEU A 493 14.08 -18.57 55.08
CA LEU A 493 14.55 -17.82 53.92
C LEU A 493 13.69 -16.55 53.70
N VAL A 494 14.36 -15.43 53.47
CA VAL A 494 13.70 -14.19 53.02
C VAL A 494 13.07 -14.39 51.65
N ASP A 495 11.98 -13.67 51.37
CA ASP A 495 11.34 -13.77 50.07
C ASP A 495 12.16 -13.13 48.94
N ASP A 496 11.83 -13.48 47.70
CA ASP A 496 12.43 -12.90 46.49
C ASP A 496 12.34 -11.37 46.46
N ALA A 497 11.35 -10.78 47.14
CA ALA A 497 11.17 -9.33 47.21
C ALA A 497 12.27 -8.65 48.04
N LEU A 498 12.72 -9.27 49.13
CA LEU A 498 13.85 -8.78 49.92
C LEU A 498 15.19 -8.92 49.18
N ILE A 499 15.41 -10.04 48.48
CA ILE A 499 16.60 -10.24 47.64
C ILE A 499 16.60 -9.22 46.49
N TYR A 500 15.45 -8.97 45.87
CA TYR A 500 15.28 -7.91 44.89
C TYR A 500 15.64 -6.54 45.46
N ALA A 501 15.14 -6.18 46.65
CA ALA A 501 15.41 -4.89 47.28
C ALA A 501 16.90 -4.68 47.58
N PHE A 502 17.62 -5.74 47.98
CA PHE A 502 19.07 -5.71 48.16
C PHE A 502 19.79 -5.32 46.87
N TYR A 503 19.48 -6.00 45.76
CA TYR A 503 20.10 -5.67 44.47
C TYR A 503 19.66 -4.29 43.96
N ASP A 504 18.39 -3.93 44.14
CA ASP A 504 17.85 -2.64 43.73
C ASP A 504 18.54 -1.46 44.42
N GLN A 505 18.84 -1.60 45.71
CA GLN A 505 19.52 -0.56 46.47
C GLN A 505 20.99 -0.38 46.05
N GLN A 506 21.66 -1.47 45.64
CA GLN A 506 23.10 -1.44 45.32
C GLN A 506 23.40 -1.15 43.85
N LEU A 507 22.54 -1.61 42.94
CA LEU A 507 22.78 -1.46 41.50
C LEU A 507 22.41 -0.06 41.02
N PRO A 508 23.30 0.64 40.29
CA PRO A 508 22.96 1.90 39.64
C PRO A 508 21.79 1.79 38.67
N ALA A 509 21.12 2.91 38.41
CA ALA A 509 19.97 2.98 37.51
C ALA A 509 20.26 2.57 36.05
N ASN A 510 21.52 2.68 35.60
CA ASN A 510 21.95 2.31 34.25
C ASN A 510 22.41 0.84 34.12
N VAL A 511 22.31 0.04 35.17
CA VAL A 511 22.66 -1.40 35.14
C VAL A 511 21.39 -2.21 34.92
N HIS A 512 21.19 -2.70 33.70
CA HIS A 512 19.96 -3.39 33.27
C HIS A 512 20.23 -4.56 32.30
N SER A 513 21.48 -5.01 32.23
CA SER A 513 21.94 -6.12 31.40
C SER A 513 23.23 -6.70 31.96
N GLY A 514 23.59 -7.93 31.56
CA GLY A 514 24.85 -8.55 31.96
C GLY A 514 26.06 -7.70 31.55
N ALA A 515 26.06 -7.14 30.33
CA ALA A 515 27.13 -6.28 29.85
C ALA A 515 27.26 -4.97 30.66
N SER A 516 26.14 -4.35 31.04
CA SER A 516 26.15 -3.14 31.87
C SER A 516 26.62 -3.44 33.30
N LEU A 517 26.23 -4.59 33.86
CA LEU A 517 26.65 -5.03 35.18
C LEU A 517 28.14 -5.37 35.21
N GLU A 518 28.64 -6.17 34.27
CA GLU A 518 30.06 -6.54 34.19
C GLU A 518 30.97 -5.32 34.00
N ARG A 519 30.50 -4.32 33.24
CA ARG A 519 31.23 -3.07 33.05
C ARG A 519 31.31 -2.29 34.36
N TRP A 520 30.18 -2.12 35.04
CA TRP A 520 30.13 -1.41 36.33
C TRP A 520 30.91 -2.16 37.43
N SER A 521 30.75 -3.48 37.53
CA SER A 521 31.38 -4.30 38.56
C SER A 521 32.89 -4.33 38.44
N ARG A 522 33.45 -4.22 37.22
CA ARG A 522 34.91 -4.22 36.99
C ARG A 522 35.61 -3.09 37.75
N ASP A 523 34.97 -1.94 37.85
CA ASP A 523 35.53 -0.77 38.53
C ASP A 523 35.16 -0.77 40.01
N GLU A 524 33.94 -1.18 40.35
CA GLU A 524 33.44 -1.12 41.72
C GLU A 524 34.03 -2.23 42.62
N VAL A 525 34.32 -3.43 42.09
CA VAL A 525 34.97 -4.51 42.86
C VAL A 525 36.35 -4.11 43.38
N LYS A 526 37.06 -3.19 42.69
CA LYS A 526 38.36 -2.66 43.18
C LYS A 526 38.19 -1.83 44.45
N ARG A 527 37.02 -1.21 44.63
CA ARG A 527 36.68 -0.40 45.81
C ARG A 527 36.05 -1.25 46.90
N GLN A 528 35.20 -2.20 46.51
CA GLN A 528 34.44 -3.07 47.41
C GLN A 528 34.67 -4.54 47.04
N PRO A 529 35.62 -5.25 47.68
CA PRO A 529 35.95 -6.64 47.33
C PRO A 529 34.80 -7.64 47.53
N ARG A 530 33.81 -7.32 48.38
CA ARG A 530 32.62 -8.12 48.67
C ARG A 530 31.36 -7.59 47.98
N LEU A 531 31.51 -6.88 46.86
CA LEU A 531 30.41 -6.27 46.11
C LEU A 531 29.31 -7.29 45.81
N LEU A 532 28.05 -6.94 46.13
CA LEU A 532 26.85 -7.74 45.89
C LEU A 532 26.85 -9.17 46.48
N GLN A 533 27.77 -9.48 47.41
CA GLN A 533 27.76 -10.75 48.14
C GLN A 533 26.72 -10.68 49.25
N LEU A 534 25.69 -11.53 49.17
CA LEU A 534 24.70 -11.69 50.22
C LEU A 534 25.35 -12.28 51.48
N THR A 535 24.85 -11.84 52.63
CA THR A 535 25.20 -12.40 53.93
C THR A 535 24.09 -13.28 54.47
N ARG A 536 24.42 -14.17 55.41
CA ARG A 536 23.44 -15.08 56.02
C ARG A 536 22.36 -14.31 56.78
N ASP A 537 22.72 -13.21 57.44
CA ASP A 537 21.79 -12.38 58.20
C ASP A 537 20.81 -11.65 57.28
N GLU A 538 21.22 -11.26 56.07
CA GLU A 538 20.35 -10.67 55.05
C GLU A 538 19.40 -11.68 54.41
N LEU A 539 19.76 -12.96 54.41
CA LEU A 539 18.94 -14.05 53.87
C LEU A 539 18.02 -14.73 54.90
N MET A 540 18.21 -14.48 56.20
CA MET A 540 17.41 -15.08 57.27
C MET A 540 16.40 -14.08 57.83
N ARG A 541 15.13 -14.50 57.99
CA ARG A 541 14.13 -13.67 58.70
C ARG A 541 14.57 -13.51 60.16
N HIS A 542 14.44 -12.31 60.72
CA HIS A 542 14.95 -11.99 62.06
C HIS A 542 14.31 -12.83 63.19
N GLU A 543 13.17 -13.48 62.96
CA GLU A 543 12.55 -14.44 63.90
C GLU A 543 13.18 -15.85 63.88
N ALA A 544 14.03 -16.15 62.89
CA ALA A 544 14.76 -17.42 62.75
C ALA A 544 16.23 -17.35 63.23
N ALA A 545 16.64 -16.22 63.80
CA ALA A 545 18.01 -15.97 64.30
C ALA A 545 18.50 -16.97 65.39
N GLY A 546 17.60 -17.78 65.97
CA GLY A 546 17.92 -18.83 66.93
C GLY A 546 18.37 -20.17 66.35
N ILE A 547 18.38 -20.35 65.02
CA ILE A 547 18.76 -21.62 64.37
C ILE A 547 20.26 -21.61 64.05
N THR A 548 21.09 -21.79 65.08
CA THR A 548 22.52 -22.08 64.90
C THR A 548 22.72 -23.58 64.69
N GLY A 549 23.62 -23.98 63.78
CA GLY A 549 23.90 -25.38 63.43
C GLY A 549 24.37 -26.28 64.60
N SER A 550 24.51 -25.72 65.79
CA SER A 550 24.81 -26.38 67.06
C SER A 550 23.56 -26.91 67.80
N ALA A 551 22.35 -26.72 67.27
CA ALA A 551 21.10 -27.09 67.95
C ALA A 551 20.39 -28.31 67.34
N PHE A 552 21.11 -29.38 66.97
CA PHE A 552 20.51 -30.71 66.77
C PHE A 552 21.51 -31.82 67.18
N PRO A 553 21.05 -32.96 67.76
CA PRO A 553 21.91 -34.05 68.24
C PRO A 553 22.60 -34.83 67.12
#